data_AF-A0A9X5H879-F1
#
_entry.id   AF-A0A9X5H879-F1
#
_cell.length_a   1.000
_cell.length_b   1.000
_cell.length_c   1.000
_cell.angle_alpha   90.00
_cell.angle_beta   90.00
_cell.angle_gamma   90.00
#
_symmetry.space_group_name_H-M   'P 1'
#
loop_
_entity.id
_entity.type
_entity.pdbx_description
1 polymer ?
#
loop_
_entity_poly.entity_id
_entity_poly.type
_entity_poly.pdbx_seq_one_letter_code
_entity_poly.pdbx_strand_id
1 'polypeptide(L)'
;MTSNEVVTAEHKGSKPFEFRIKCKSLNAGNMLPDIKGVEGIGAIINRMIILLFPKSISQERQDLRLLDKLWEERDSIFSEALDALVELKKRNFIFTEPEDSLKIKQQLQLQEDSLDSFLSERCVMDVSVK
;
A
#
# COMPACT_ATOMS: atom_id res chain seq x y z
N MET A 1 -7.45 -8.91 3.28
CA MET A 1 -8.66 -8.09 3.58
C MET A 1 -8.73 -6.91 2.63
N THR A 2 -9.11 -7.13 1.37
CA THR A 2 -9.11 -6.09 0.32
C THR A 2 -10.33 -6.17 -0.61
N SER A 3 -11.19 -7.18 -0.43
CA SER A 3 -12.44 -7.37 -1.15
C SER A 3 -13.63 -6.93 -0.29
N ASN A 4 -14.69 -6.41 -0.93
CA ASN A 4 -15.99 -6.03 -0.32
C ASN A 4 -16.84 -7.28 0.05
N GLU A 5 -16.16 -8.31 0.52
CA GLU A 5 -16.71 -9.61 0.86
C GLU A 5 -17.32 -9.57 2.26
N VAL A 6 -18.27 -10.49 2.47
CA VAL A 6 -18.75 -10.80 3.81
C VAL A 6 -17.69 -11.70 4.44
N VAL A 7 -17.22 -11.31 5.61
CA VAL A 7 -16.27 -12.08 6.40
C VAL A 7 -16.87 -12.41 7.75
N THR A 8 -16.54 -13.59 8.25
CA THR A 8 -16.92 -14.03 9.59
C THR A 8 -15.81 -13.63 10.56
N ALA A 9 -16.17 -12.92 11.63
CA ALA A 9 -15.28 -12.65 12.75
C ALA A 9 -15.87 -13.18 14.05
N GLU A 10 -15.00 -13.36 15.04
CA GLU A 10 -15.36 -13.80 16.37
C GLU A 10 -14.66 -12.92 17.40
N HIS A 11 -15.42 -12.36 18.34
CA HIS A 11 -14.82 -11.84 19.56
C HIS A 11 -14.48 -13.00 20.47
N LYS A 12 -13.31 -12.95 21.12
CA LYS A 12 -12.85 -14.02 22.02
C LYS A 12 -13.94 -14.46 23.00
N GLY A 13 -14.38 -15.73 22.90
CA GLY A 13 -15.40 -16.31 23.77
C GLY A 13 -16.85 -15.91 23.44
N SER A 14 -17.09 -15.34 22.26
CA SER A 14 -18.42 -14.95 21.77
C SER A 14 -18.83 -15.76 20.54
N LYS A 15 -20.08 -15.64 20.10
CA LYS A 15 -20.53 -16.27 18.86
C LYS A 15 -19.93 -15.57 17.64
N PRO A 16 -19.58 -16.32 16.58
CA PRO A 16 -19.20 -15.73 15.30
C PRO A 16 -20.30 -14.83 14.74
N PHE A 17 -19.90 -13.75 14.06
CA PHE A 17 -20.79 -12.85 13.34
C PHE A 17 -20.22 -12.51 11.98
N GLU A 18 -21.11 -12.16 11.05
CA GLU A 18 -20.75 -11.78 9.69
C GLU A 18 -20.81 -10.28 9.50
N PHE A 19 -19.85 -9.72 8.77
CA PHE A 19 -19.87 -8.30 8.41
C PHE A 19 -19.19 -8.06 7.06
N ARG A 20 -19.51 -6.92 6.43
CA ARG A 20 -18.80 -6.46 5.23
C ARG A 20 -17.64 -5.56 5.62
N ILE A 21 -16.48 -5.78 5.02
CA ILE A 21 -15.31 -4.94 5.23
C ILE A 21 -15.57 -3.55 4.64
N LYS A 22 -15.73 -2.55 5.51
CA LYS A 22 -15.88 -1.13 5.13
C LYS A 22 -14.59 -0.32 5.29
N CYS A 23 -13.55 -0.90 5.88
CA CYS A 23 -12.28 -0.22 6.14
C CYS A 23 -11.29 -0.40 4.99
N LYS A 24 -10.34 0.54 4.90
CA LYS A 24 -9.11 0.40 4.12
C LYS A 24 -7.96 0.12 5.08
N SER A 25 -7.02 -0.71 4.66
CA SER A 25 -5.81 -0.99 5.44
C SER A 25 -4.77 0.11 5.17
N LEU A 26 -4.30 0.76 6.23
CA LEU A 26 -3.17 1.69 6.21
C LEU A 26 -2.08 1.09 7.08
N ASN A 27 -0.92 0.82 6.50
CA ASN A 27 0.22 0.26 7.20
C ASN A 27 1.40 1.23 7.06
N ALA A 28 2.12 1.44 8.15
CA ALA A 28 3.33 2.25 8.18
C ALA A 28 4.45 1.43 8.82
N GLY A 29 5.61 1.42 8.19
CA GLY A 29 6.75 0.64 8.65
C GLY A 29 8.00 0.94 7.84
N ASN A 30 9.13 0.46 8.33
CA ASN A 30 10.45 0.66 7.70
C ASN A 30 10.84 -0.47 6.76
N MET A 31 10.04 -1.52 6.72
CA MET A 31 10.22 -2.66 5.84
C MET A 31 8.89 -2.97 5.16
N LEU A 32 8.96 -3.35 3.89
CA LEU A 32 7.82 -3.93 3.21
C LEU A 32 7.46 -5.28 3.87
N PRO A 33 6.19 -5.68 3.87
CA PRO A 33 5.80 -6.99 4.38
C PRO A 33 6.58 -8.07 3.62
N ASP A 34 7.02 -9.12 4.33
CA ASP A 34 7.46 -10.35 3.67
C ASP A 34 6.22 -11.13 3.25
N ILE A 35 6.11 -11.37 1.95
CA ILE A 35 4.88 -11.87 1.32
C ILE A 35 5.10 -13.15 0.51
N LYS A 36 6.23 -13.82 0.77
CA LYS A 36 6.56 -15.12 0.18
C LYS A 36 5.54 -16.18 0.60
N GLY A 37 5.06 -16.95 -0.38
CA GLY A 37 4.17 -18.09 -0.15
C GLY A 37 2.72 -17.74 0.23
N VAL A 38 2.32 -16.47 0.12
CA VAL A 38 0.93 -16.05 0.35
C VAL A 38 0.11 -16.27 -0.92
N GLU A 39 -0.89 -17.16 -0.86
CA GLU A 39 -1.83 -17.34 -1.97
C GLU A 39 -2.57 -16.03 -2.31
N GLY A 40 -2.63 -15.68 -3.59
CA GLY A 40 -3.30 -14.47 -4.06
C GLY A 40 -2.53 -13.17 -3.79
N ILE A 41 -1.21 -13.24 -3.53
CA ILE A 41 -0.38 -12.08 -3.27
C ILE A 41 -0.35 -11.09 -4.45
N GLY A 42 -0.31 -11.55 -5.71
CA GLY A 42 -0.47 -10.66 -6.87
C GLY A 42 -1.73 -9.77 -6.79
N ALA A 43 -2.84 -10.29 -6.28
CA ALA A 43 -4.07 -9.51 -6.09
C ALA A 43 -3.96 -8.47 -4.95
N ILE A 44 -3.16 -8.74 -3.92
CA ILE A 44 -2.86 -7.80 -2.84
C ILE A 44 -1.91 -6.71 -3.35
N ILE A 45 -0.82 -7.09 -4.03
CA ILE A 45 0.16 -6.16 -4.62
C ILE A 45 -0.54 -5.20 -5.58
N ASN A 46 -1.41 -5.70 -6.47
CA ASN A 46 -2.14 -4.87 -7.43
C ASN A 46 -2.97 -3.76 -6.78
N ARG A 47 -3.49 -3.98 -5.57
CA ARG A 47 -4.30 -3.00 -4.81
C ARG A 47 -3.47 -2.13 -3.86
N MET A 48 -2.18 -2.41 -3.73
CA MET A 48 -1.29 -1.68 -2.84
C MET A 48 -0.87 -0.36 -3.48
N ILE A 49 -0.72 0.68 -2.64
CA ILE A 49 -0.10 1.95 -2.99
C ILE A 49 0.97 2.21 -1.94
N ILE A 50 2.21 2.37 -2.40
CA ILE A 50 3.38 2.43 -1.55
C ILE A 50 3.88 3.87 -1.53
N LEU A 51 3.90 4.48 -0.36
CA LEU A 51 4.46 5.81 -0.14
C LEU A 51 5.82 5.68 0.55
N LEU A 52 6.88 6.09 -0.14
CA LEU A 52 8.23 6.10 0.40
C LEU A 52 8.54 7.45 1.04
N PHE A 53 9.16 7.41 2.22
CA PHE A 53 9.69 8.57 2.91
C PHE A 53 11.22 8.47 2.95
N PRO A 54 11.94 8.80 1.85
CA PRO A 54 13.38 8.55 1.74
C PRO A 54 14.23 9.47 2.63
N LYS A 55 13.65 10.57 3.13
CA LYS A 55 14.36 11.59 3.90
C LYS A 55 14.24 11.28 5.39
N SER A 56 15.36 10.92 6.01
CA SER A 56 15.48 10.84 7.47
C SER A 56 15.80 12.21 8.08
N ILE A 57 15.23 12.49 9.25
CA ILE A 57 15.46 13.73 10.00
C ILE A 57 16.45 13.46 11.13
N SER A 58 17.61 14.16 11.10
CA SER A 58 18.65 14.01 12.13
C SER A 58 18.15 14.46 13.50
N GLN A 59 18.72 13.91 14.59
CA GLN A 59 18.25 14.15 15.95
C GLN A 59 18.18 15.65 16.30
N GLU A 60 19.15 16.44 15.83
CA GLU A 60 19.24 17.87 16.11
C GLU A 60 18.14 18.68 15.39
N ARG A 61 17.54 18.10 14.35
CA ARG A 61 16.47 18.72 13.54
C ARG A 61 15.08 18.18 13.85
N GLN A 62 14.97 17.17 14.73
CA GLN A 62 13.68 16.60 15.10
C GLN A 62 12.91 17.59 15.96
N ASP A 63 11.67 17.85 15.57
CA ASP A 63 10.75 18.66 16.34
C ASP A 63 10.01 17.79 17.35
N LEU A 64 10.40 17.89 18.62
CA LEU A 64 9.80 17.12 19.72
C LEU A 64 8.32 17.48 19.96
N ARG A 65 7.86 18.63 19.46
CA ARG A 65 6.48 19.11 19.57
C ARG A 65 5.69 18.93 18.27
N LEU A 66 6.19 18.16 17.32
CA LEU A 66 5.54 17.99 16.01
C LEU A 66 4.08 17.55 16.14
N LEU A 67 3.77 16.62 17.05
CA LEU A 67 2.41 16.14 17.25
C LEU A 67 1.47 17.25 17.75
N ASP A 68 1.93 18.09 18.68
CA ASP A 68 1.13 19.21 19.18
C ASP A 68 0.86 20.23 18.06
N LYS A 69 1.87 20.53 17.23
CA LYS A 69 1.72 21.45 16.09
C LYS A 69 0.75 20.91 15.05
N LEU A 70 0.86 19.63 14.70
CA LEU A 70 -0.09 18.98 13.78
C LEU A 70 -1.51 18.97 14.36
N TRP A 71 -1.65 18.84 15.68
CA TRP A 71 -2.94 18.88 16.35
C TRP A 71 -3.55 20.29 16.38
N GLU A 72 -2.72 21.32 16.57
CA GLU A 72 -3.11 22.73 16.47
C GLU A 72 -3.62 23.05 15.04
N GLU A 73 -3.03 22.45 14.01
CA GLU A 73 -3.38 22.64 12.59
C GLU A 73 -4.43 21.65 12.05
N ARG A 74 -5.02 20.81 12.91
CA ARG A 74 -5.90 19.69 12.48
C ARG A 74 -7.06 20.13 11.59
N ASP A 75 -7.61 21.33 11.79
CA ASP A 75 -8.75 21.83 11.03
C ASP A 75 -8.35 22.07 9.56
N SER A 76 -7.14 22.58 9.33
CA SER A 76 -6.55 22.74 8.00
C SER A 76 -6.22 21.38 7.37
N ILE A 77 -5.57 20.48 8.11
CA ILE A 77 -5.24 19.13 7.64
C ILE A 77 -6.51 18.38 7.21
N PHE A 78 -7.58 18.48 8.00
CA PHE A 78 -8.85 17.83 7.71
C PHE A 78 -9.54 18.45 6.49
N SER A 79 -9.46 19.78 6.33
CA SER A 79 -10.02 20.47 5.16
C SER A 79 -9.33 20.04 3.87
N GLU A 80 -7.99 20.00 3.86
CA GLU A 80 -7.20 19.51 2.72
C GLU A 80 -7.52 18.03 2.41
N ALA A 81 -7.68 17.20 3.44
CA ALA A 81 -8.07 15.80 3.25
C ALA A 81 -9.48 15.65 2.66
N LEU A 82 -10.41 16.55 3.00
CA LEU A 82 -11.76 16.55 2.47
C LEU A 82 -11.77 16.97 0.99
N ASP A 83 -11.01 18.00 0.62
CA ASP A 83 -10.85 18.42 -0.77
C ASP A 83 -10.23 17.30 -1.62
N ALA A 84 -9.19 16.65 -1.11
CA ALA A 84 -8.61 15.47 -1.74
C ALA A 84 -9.61 14.31 -1.88
N LEU A 85 -10.52 14.12 -0.92
CA LEU A 85 -11.59 13.12 -1.00
C LEU A 85 -12.62 13.46 -2.08
N VAL A 86 -12.97 14.73 -2.25
CA VAL A 86 -13.86 15.19 -3.32
C VAL A 86 -13.26 14.88 -4.69
N GLU A 87 -11.98 15.19 -4.88
CA GLU A 87 -11.26 14.85 -6.11
C GLU A 87 -11.15 13.34 -6.31
N LEU A 88 -10.89 12.59 -5.23
CA LEU A 88 -10.86 11.12 -5.26
C LEU A 88 -12.20 10.53 -5.72
N LYS A 89 -13.32 11.10 -5.29
CA LYS A 89 -14.66 10.68 -5.72
C LYS A 89 -14.88 10.97 -7.21
N LYS A 90 -14.42 12.12 -7.73
CA LYS A 90 -14.53 12.48 -9.15
C LYS A 90 -13.81 11.47 -10.07
N ARG A 91 -12.72 10.86 -9.58
CA ARG A 91 -11.97 9.80 -10.29
C ARG A 91 -12.37 8.37 -9.89
N ASN A 92 -13.62 8.15 -9.49
CA ASN A 92 -14.17 6.84 -9.13
C ASN A 92 -13.36 6.09 -8.06
N PHE A 93 -12.84 6.82 -7.07
CA PHE A 93 -12.03 6.27 -5.97
C PHE A 93 -10.72 5.59 -6.41
N ILE A 94 -10.21 5.92 -7.60
CA ILE A 94 -8.89 5.51 -8.06
C ILE A 94 -7.86 6.46 -7.46
N PHE A 95 -6.99 5.98 -6.60
CA PHE A 95 -5.94 6.80 -5.98
C PHE A 95 -4.83 7.15 -6.99
N THR A 96 -4.14 8.27 -6.76
CA THR A 96 -2.90 8.56 -7.48
C THR A 96 -1.84 7.55 -7.05
N GLU A 97 -1.18 6.92 -8.00
CA GLU A 97 -0.06 6.02 -7.74
C GLU A 97 1.26 6.70 -8.12
N PRO A 98 2.19 6.91 -7.17
CA PRO A 98 3.52 7.43 -7.46
C PRO A 98 4.34 6.44 -8.32
N GLU A 99 5.27 6.96 -9.12
CA GLU A 99 6.13 6.13 -9.98
C GLU A 99 6.96 5.11 -9.17
N ASP A 100 7.47 5.51 -8.00
CA ASP A 100 8.22 4.61 -7.12
C ASP A 100 7.36 3.47 -6.58
N SER A 101 6.05 3.69 -6.36
CA SER A 101 5.10 2.64 -5.98
C SER A 101 5.01 1.57 -7.08
N LEU A 102 4.93 2.00 -8.35
CA LEU A 102 4.86 1.08 -9.49
C LEU A 102 6.12 0.20 -9.58
N LYS A 103 7.30 0.82 -9.45
CA LYS A 103 8.59 0.11 -9.49
C LYS A 103 8.71 -0.94 -8.39
N ILE A 104 8.31 -0.59 -7.16
CA ILE A 104 8.36 -1.53 -6.03
C ILE A 104 7.37 -2.67 -6.24
N LYS A 105 6.15 -2.40 -6.72
CA LYS A 105 5.17 -3.46 -7.01
C LYS A 105 5.67 -4.44 -8.06
N GLN A 106 6.33 -3.95 -9.11
CA GLN A 106 6.95 -4.82 -10.13
C GLN A 106 8.04 -5.70 -9.51
N GLN A 107 8.90 -5.16 -8.64
CA GLN A 107 9.91 -5.95 -7.94
C GLN A 107 9.29 -7.03 -7.05
N LEU A 108 8.22 -6.70 -6.32
CA LEU A 108 7.50 -7.66 -5.50
C LEU A 108 6.83 -8.77 -6.35
N GLN A 109 6.33 -8.45 -7.53
CA GLN A 109 5.77 -9.43 -8.48
C GLN A 109 6.84 -10.35 -9.07
N LEU A 110 8.00 -9.82 -9.47
CA LEU A 110 9.12 -10.64 -9.96
C LEU A 110 9.64 -11.61 -8.90
N GLN A 111 9.60 -11.24 -7.61
CA GLN A 111 9.95 -12.14 -6.52
C GLN A 111 8.95 -13.29 -6.32
N GLU A 112 7.70 -13.12 -6.77
CA GLU A 112 6.67 -14.17 -6.76
C GLU A 112 6.85 -15.10 -7.97
N ASP A 113 7.14 -14.56 -9.15
CA ASP A 113 7.26 -15.34 -10.39
C ASP A 113 8.69 -15.78 -10.68
N SER A 114 8.99 -17.02 -10.30
CA SER A 114 10.29 -17.65 -10.53
C SER A 114 10.73 -17.71 -12.00
N LEU A 115 9.79 -17.74 -12.96
CA LEU A 115 10.12 -17.80 -14.38
C LEU A 115 10.50 -16.41 -14.88
N ASP A 116 9.72 -15.38 -14.57
CA ASP A 116 9.99 -14.01 -15.00
C ASP A 116 11.26 -13.45 -14.35
N SER A 117 11.53 -13.78 -13.07
CA SER A 117 12.80 -13.45 -12.43
C SER A 117 13.98 -14.12 -13.15
N PHE A 118 13.85 -15.39 -13.54
CA PHE A 118 14.92 -16.07 -14.29
C PHE A 118 15.14 -15.45 -15.67
N LEU A 119 14.08 -15.19 -16.43
CA LEU A 119 14.17 -14.60 -17.77
C LEU A 119 14.78 -13.20 -17.73
N SER A 120 14.37 -12.37 -16.77
CA SER A 120 14.87 -11.00 -16.63
C SER A 120 16.32 -10.92 -16.16
N GLU A 121 16.74 -11.81 -15.25
CA GLU A 121 18.09 -11.77 -14.68
C GLU A 121 19.13 -12.56 -15.49
N ARG A 122 18.72 -13.65 -16.15
CA ARG A 122 19.65 -14.65 -16.72
C ARG A 122 19.54 -14.83 -18.23
N CYS A 123 18.62 -14.15 -18.91
CA CYS A 123 18.45 -14.27 -20.35
C CYS A 123 18.61 -12.92 -21.07
N VAL A 124 19.21 -12.96 -22.27
CA VAL A 124 19.22 -11.84 -23.22
C VAL A 124 18.24 -12.20 -24.31
N MET A 125 17.18 -11.42 -24.46
CA MET A 125 16.18 -11.65 -25.51
C MET A 125 16.78 -11.27 -26.86
N ASP A 126 17.07 -12.27 -27.69
CA ASP A 126 17.42 -12.04 -29.08
C ASP A 126 16.13 -11.86 -29.89
N VAL A 127 15.98 -10.68 -30.52
CA VAL A 127 14.80 -10.36 -31.34
C VAL A 127 14.94 -10.93 -32.76
N SER A 128 15.95 -11.76 -32.99
CA SER A 128 16.25 -12.37 -34.28
C SER A 128 15.50 -13.69 -34.48
N VAL A 129 14.19 -13.62 -34.71
CA VAL A 129 13.47 -14.70 -35.42
C VAL A 129 12.57 -14.07 -36.48
N LYS A 130 13.00 -14.21 -37.74
CA LYS A 130 12.15 -14.09 -38.93
C LYS A 130 11.41 -15.41 -39.16
#